data_AF-A0A847H1S2-F1
#
_entry.id   AF-A0A847H1S2-F1
#
_cell.length_a   1.000
_cell.length_b   1.000
_cell.length_c   1.000
_cell.angle_alpha   90.00
_cell.angle_beta   90.00
_cell.angle_gamma   90.00
#
_symmetry.space_group_name_H-M   'P 1'
#
loop_
_entity.id
_entity.type
_entity.pdbx_description
1 polymer ?
#
loop_
_entity_poly.entity_id
_entity_poly.type
_entity_poly.pdbx_seq_one_letter_code
_entity_poly.pdbx_strand_id
1 'polypeptide(L)'
;MDGERLSYRTLDVEQIGSVYEAVMGFSLEVAQGRSIAIKPTKSHGAPATINLEALLATKPANRVKWLAEQTDQKFTGQAADALKKAESLEDLLAALEKKIARYVTPNVVPKGAMVLQPSDERRRSGSHYTPRSLTEPIVRTTLRPVLESFNRDPTGSASAAVRPDAESSPDSLPVGSRLNGQRHPTPEDILNLKICDPAMGSGAFLVETCRQLGDELVRAWHVHNCAPKLPPDEDEVLHARRLIAQRCLYGVDKNPMAVDLAKLSLWLATLAKDHPFTFLDHSLRCGDSLVGLTRKQIAGFHWEDVSGQSSVVSGKKGRRHATDHGPRTTDNRPMFADPIAERMRTVTEYRQRILAARDDKPYEQLRQELDVADEALSLGRLAGDCIIAAYFSAAKDRERLAKLDTLGRQLVKYLGSQGRIEDRQPLKEAVALLHSGDHQFVSLPKRRRV
;
A
#
# COMPACT_ATOMS: atom_id res chain seq x y z
N MET A 1 -3.50 5.81 -31.53
CA MET A 1 -4.93 6.09 -31.29
C MET A 1 -5.30 7.23 -32.21
N ASP A 2 -6.24 6.99 -33.12
CA ASP A 2 -6.58 7.87 -34.27
C ASP A 2 -7.51 9.03 -33.88
N GLY A 3 -7.11 9.85 -32.90
CA GLY A 3 -7.79 11.12 -32.62
C GLY A 3 -9.25 11.03 -32.15
N GLU A 4 -9.73 9.86 -31.71
CA GLU A 4 -11.06 9.72 -31.13
C GLU A 4 -11.20 10.59 -29.88
N ARG A 5 -12.31 11.36 -29.80
CA ARG A 5 -12.69 12.10 -28.61
C ARG A 5 -12.93 11.12 -27.46
N LEU A 6 -12.01 11.06 -26.51
CA LEU A 6 -12.19 10.34 -25.25
C LEU A 6 -13.35 10.97 -24.47
N SER A 7 -14.45 10.23 -24.32
CA SER A 7 -15.53 10.60 -23.42
C SER A 7 -15.18 10.10 -22.02
N TYR A 8 -15.25 10.98 -21.01
CA TYR A 8 -15.09 10.57 -19.61
C TYR A 8 -16.11 9.51 -19.16
N ARG A 9 -17.21 9.31 -19.89
CA ARG A 9 -18.19 8.23 -19.64
C ARG A 9 -17.72 6.85 -20.10
N THR A 10 -16.77 6.77 -21.02
CA THR A 10 -16.28 5.52 -21.61
C THR A 10 -14.89 5.13 -21.12
N LEU A 11 -14.23 6.03 -20.39
CA LEU A 11 -12.98 5.75 -19.70
C LEU A 11 -13.29 4.92 -18.46
N ASP A 12 -13.04 3.61 -18.55
CA ASP A 12 -13.08 2.76 -17.36
C ASP A 12 -11.90 3.13 -16.45
N VAL A 13 -12.07 2.92 -15.14
CA VAL A 13 -11.06 3.27 -14.11
C VAL A 13 -9.70 2.61 -14.41
N GLU A 14 -9.76 1.43 -15.02
CA GLU A 14 -8.66 0.58 -15.45
C GLU A 14 -7.76 1.26 -16.50
N GLN A 15 -8.35 2.08 -17.37
CA GLN A 15 -7.60 2.82 -18.40
C GLN A 15 -6.78 3.95 -17.75
N ILE A 16 -7.30 4.57 -16.70
CA ILE A 16 -6.63 5.64 -15.97
C ILE A 16 -5.44 5.09 -15.17
N GLY A 17 -5.62 3.97 -14.48
CA GLY A 17 -4.53 3.29 -13.77
C GLY A 17 -3.39 2.87 -14.70
N SER A 18 -3.73 2.38 -15.89
CA SER A 18 -2.75 1.99 -16.92
C SER A 18 -2.00 3.20 -17.50
N VAL A 19 -2.69 4.32 -17.74
CA VAL A 19 -2.07 5.57 -18.21
C VAL A 19 -1.11 6.12 -17.16
N TYR A 20 -1.52 6.15 -15.89
CA TYR A 20 -0.66 6.60 -14.80
C TYR A 20 0.59 5.73 -14.66
N GLU A 21 0.43 4.40 -14.67
CA GLU A 21 1.57 3.47 -14.64
C GLU A 21 2.54 3.75 -15.79
N ALA A 22 2.02 3.98 -16.99
CA ALA A 22 2.83 4.28 -18.16
C ALA A 22 3.58 5.60 -17.98
N VAL A 23 2.91 6.67 -17.54
CA VAL A 23 3.51 8.00 -17.34
C VAL A 23 4.60 7.97 -16.27
N MET A 24 4.40 7.25 -15.16
CA MET A 24 5.41 7.07 -14.10
C MET A 24 6.67 6.34 -14.57
N GLY A 25 6.62 5.67 -15.74
CA GLY A 25 7.78 5.10 -16.40
C GLY A 25 8.65 6.13 -17.13
N PHE A 26 8.28 7.42 -17.14
CA PHE A 26 9.00 8.48 -17.83
C PHE A 26 9.21 9.71 -16.95
N SER A 27 10.35 10.38 -17.12
CA SER A 27 10.57 11.75 -16.70
C SER A 27 10.27 12.72 -17.84
N LEU A 28 9.76 13.90 -17.51
CA LEU A 28 9.63 15.00 -18.46
C LEU A 28 10.93 15.81 -18.46
N GLU A 29 11.59 15.90 -19.61
CA GLU A 29 12.84 16.65 -19.78
C GLU A 29 12.69 17.72 -20.85
N VAL A 30 13.50 18.77 -20.76
CA VAL A 30 13.60 19.79 -21.80
C VAL A 30 14.77 19.44 -22.70
N ALA A 31 14.51 19.24 -24.00
CA ALA A 31 15.51 18.90 -24.99
C ALA A 31 16.60 19.99 -25.07
N GLN A 32 17.84 19.62 -24.79
CA GLN A 32 18.98 20.56 -24.78
C GLN A 32 19.52 20.89 -26.19
N GLY A 33 19.12 20.10 -27.18
CA GLY A 33 19.47 20.23 -28.59
C GLY A 33 18.41 19.55 -29.45
N ARG A 34 18.66 19.46 -30.75
CA ARG A 34 17.78 18.67 -31.64
C ARG A 34 17.81 17.20 -31.24
N SER A 35 16.63 16.61 -31.03
CA SER A 35 16.50 15.29 -30.43
C SER A 35 15.60 14.35 -31.21
N ILE A 36 15.82 13.04 -31.06
CA ILE A 36 14.99 11.99 -31.68
C ILE A 36 14.85 10.78 -30.75
N ALA A 37 13.69 10.12 -30.75
CA ALA A 37 13.47 8.90 -29.98
C ALA A 37 14.01 7.66 -30.71
N ILE A 38 14.66 6.78 -29.94
CA ILE A 38 15.23 5.51 -30.39
C ILE A 38 14.39 4.37 -29.83
N LYS A 39 14.06 3.39 -30.69
CA LYS A 39 13.27 2.20 -30.33
C LYS A 39 14.01 1.38 -29.25
N PRO A 40 13.31 0.87 -28.25
CA PRO A 40 13.88 -0.06 -27.27
C PRO A 40 14.37 -1.35 -27.95
N THR A 41 15.21 -2.13 -27.25
CA THR A 41 15.61 -3.46 -27.74
C THR A 41 14.48 -4.49 -27.63
N LYS A 42 13.66 -4.40 -26.58
CA LYS A 42 12.50 -5.27 -26.37
C LYS A 42 11.24 -4.65 -27.00
N SER A 43 10.33 -5.48 -27.53
CA SER A 43 9.06 -5.03 -28.12
C SER A 43 8.20 -4.18 -27.18
N HIS A 44 8.28 -4.44 -25.87
CA HIS A 44 7.56 -3.71 -24.83
C HIS A 44 8.43 -2.73 -24.02
N GLY A 45 9.64 -2.41 -24.49
CA GLY A 45 10.49 -1.42 -23.82
C GLY A 45 10.02 0.02 -24.05
N ALA A 46 10.62 0.96 -23.33
CA ALA A 46 10.33 2.39 -23.46
C ALA A 46 11.36 3.06 -24.40
N PRO A 47 10.94 3.78 -25.46
CA PRO A 47 11.85 4.51 -26.33
C PRO A 47 12.61 5.61 -25.59
N ALA A 48 13.92 5.72 -25.84
CA ALA A 48 14.77 6.74 -25.24
C ALA A 48 15.03 7.88 -26.22
N THR A 49 14.89 9.13 -25.77
CA THR A 49 15.15 10.32 -26.58
C THR A 49 16.62 10.71 -26.45
N ILE A 50 17.30 10.87 -27.58
CA ILE A 50 18.72 11.26 -27.61
C ILE A 50 18.90 12.65 -28.24
N ASN A 51 19.89 13.39 -27.77
CA ASN A 51 20.31 14.65 -28.38
C ASN A 51 21.30 14.37 -29.53
N LEU A 52 20.89 14.71 -30.75
CA LEU A 52 21.67 14.49 -31.98
C LEU A 52 22.93 15.37 -32.03
N GLU A 53 22.87 16.59 -31.50
CA GLU A 53 24.01 17.51 -31.48
C GLU A 53 25.08 17.02 -30.50
N ALA A 54 24.66 16.50 -29.33
CA ALA A 54 25.57 15.87 -28.38
C ALA A 54 26.21 14.59 -28.94
N LEU A 55 25.44 13.79 -29.68
CA LEU A 55 25.96 12.61 -30.38
C LEU A 55 26.98 13.01 -31.45
N LEU A 56 26.70 14.05 -32.24
CA LEU A 56 27.62 14.52 -33.29
C LEU A 56 28.94 15.04 -32.70
N ALA A 57 28.85 15.78 -31.60
CA ALA A 57 30.01 16.29 -30.86
C ALA A 57 30.84 15.19 -30.17
N THR A 58 30.28 14.00 -29.97
CA THR A 58 31.00 12.85 -29.43
C THR A 58 32.00 12.32 -30.46
N LYS A 59 33.25 12.07 -30.02
CA LYS A 59 34.32 11.51 -30.86
C LYS A 59 33.81 10.29 -31.65
N PRO A 60 34.06 10.20 -32.97
CA PRO A 60 33.57 9.11 -33.83
C PRO A 60 33.66 7.71 -33.22
N ALA A 61 34.83 7.34 -32.70
CA ALA A 61 35.08 6.03 -32.10
C ALA A 61 34.19 5.71 -30.88
N ASN A 62 33.68 6.73 -30.17
CA ASN A 62 32.90 6.58 -28.94
C ASN A 62 31.39 6.69 -29.17
N ARG A 63 30.91 7.10 -30.35
CA ARG A 63 29.48 7.35 -30.60
C ARG A 63 28.60 6.12 -30.36
N VAL A 64 29.06 4.93 -30.75
CA VAL A 64 28.34 3.67 -30.51
C VAL A 64 28.23 3.36 -29.01
N LYS A 65 29.31 3.59 -28.26
CA LYS A 65 29.32 3.39 -26.81
C LYS A 65 28.39 4.38 -26.11
N TRP A 66 28.49 5.66 -26.48
CA TRP A 66 27.61 6.70 -25.94
C TRP A 66 26.14 6.39 -26.21
N LEU A 67 25.78 5.96 -27.43
CA LEU A 67 24.41 5.56 -27.75
C LEU A 67 23.92 4.39 -26.91
N ALA A 68 24.77 3.40 -26.64
CA ALA A 68 24.44 2.26 -25.79
C ALA A 68 24.36 2.62 -24.28
N GLU A 69 24.89 3.78 -23.87
CA GLU A 69 24.75 4.31 -22.51
C GLU A 69 23.48 5.16 -22.39
N GLN A 70 23.09 5.88 -23.45
CA GLN A 70 21.87 6.70 -23.48
C GLN A 70 20.61 5.91 -23.85
N THR A 71 20.77 4.71 -24.42
CA THR A 71 19.68 3.85 -24.88
C THR A 71 20.00 2.39 -24.57
N ASP A 72 18.98 1.54 -24.56
CA ASP A 72 19.11 0.09 -24.43
C ASP A 72 19.40 -0.61 -25.78
N GLN A 73 19.70 0.13 -26.86
CA GLN A 73 19.98 -0.39 -28.20
C GLN A 73 21.45 -0.71 -28.44
N LYS A 74 21.66 -1.74 -29.28
CA LYS A 74 22.98 -2.07 -29.83
C LYS A 74 23.03 -1.67 -31.31
N PHE A 75 24.09 -0.95 -31.66
CA PHE A 75 24.39 -0.55 -33.03
C PHE A 75 25.60 -1.34 -33.52
N THR A 76 25.42 -2.16 -34.55
CA THR A 76 26.45 -3.05 -35.11
C THR A 76 26.48 -2.97 -36.63
N GLY A 77 27.56 -3.47 -37.23
CA GLY A 77 27.74 -3.54 -38.68
C GLY A 77 27.63 -2.16 -39.36
N GLN A 78 26.93 -2.11 -40.50
CA GLN A 78 26.82 -0.92 -41.35
C GLN A 78 26.29 0.31 -40.59
N ALA A 79 25.36 0.14 -39.64
CA ALA A 79 24.85 1.26 -38.85
C ALA A 79 25.92 1.84 -37.92
N ALA A 80 26.76 0.99 -37.32
CA ALA A 80 27.87 1.43 -36.47
C ALA A 80 28.94 2.18 -37.28
N ASP A 81 29.23 1.72 -38.50
CA ASP A 81 30.20 2.38 -39.38
C ASP A 81 29.67 3.72 -39.90
N ALA A 82 28.38 3.80 -40.26
CA ALA A 82 27.73 5.04 -40.64
C ALA A 82 27.74 6.08 -39.50
N LEU A 83 27.44 5.66 -38.26
CA LEU A 83 27.51 6.52 -37.08
C LEU A 83 28.90 7.11 -36.84
N LYS A 84 29.96 6.34 -37.08
CA LYS A 84 31.36 6.81 -36.95
C LYS A 84 31.73 7.80 -38.06
N LYS A 85 31.22 7.60 -39.27
CA LYS A 85 31.52 8.46 -40.43
C LYS A 85 30.65 9.72 -40.53
N ALA A 86 29.56 9.80 -39.77
CA ALA A 86 28.64 10.94 -39.83
C ALA A 86 29.32 12.28 -39.50
N GLU A 87 29.13 13.28 -40.35
CA GLU A 87 29.68 14.63 -40.18
C GLU A 87 28.57 15.68 -39.96
N SER A 88 27.32 15.32 -40.27
CA SER A 88 26.13 16.15 -40.11
C SER A 88 25.02 15.46 -39.29
N LEU A 89 23.97 16.20 -38.94
CA LEU A 89 22.78 15.61 -38.31
C LEU A 89 22.03 14.70 -39.29
N GLU A 90 22.02 15.05 -40.57
CA GLU A 90 21.40 14.26 -41.64
C GLU A 90 22.05 12.88 -41.76
N ASP A 91 23.39 12.81 -41.66
CA ASP A 91 24.12 11.54 -41.66
C ASP A 91 23.78 10.69 -40.43
N LEU A 92 23.66 11.31 -39.26
CA LEU A 92 23.26 10.61 -38.03
C LEU A 92 21.84 10.06 -38.15
N LEU A 93 20.89 10.84 -38.68
CA LEU A 93 19.52 10.39 -38.90
C LEU A 93 19.47 9.22 -39.89
N ALA A 94 20.21 9.30 -41.00
CA ALA A 94 20.31 8.21 -41.96
C ALA A 94 20.88 6.94 -41.34
N ALA A 95 21.90 7.06 -40.49
CA ALA A 95 22.50 5.93 -39.78
C ALA A 95 21.54 5.30 -38.75
N LEU A 96 20.66 6.10 -38.15
CA LEU A 96 19.71 5.69 -37.11
C LEU A 96 18.35 5.24 -37.65
N GLU A 97 18.02 5.51 -38.91
CA GLU A 97 16.68 5.43 -39.51
C GLU A 97 15.86 4.19 -39.08
N LYS A 98 16.44 2.99 -39.20
CA LYS A 98 15.73 1.72 -38.87
C LYS A 98 15.34 1.63 -37.38
N LYS A 99 16.08 2.33 -36.52
CA LYS A 99 15.94 2.34 -35.06
C LYS A 99 15.19 3.55 -34.53
N ILE A 100 14.81 4.52 -35.36
CA ILE A 100 14.02 5.67 -34.91
C ILE A 100 12.60 5.25 -34.53
N ALA A 101 12.15 5.64 -33.34
CA ALA A 101 10.79 5.44 -32.85
C ALA A 101 9.87 6.58 -33.34
N ARG A 102 9.54 6.56 -34.65
CA ARG A 102 8.70 7.60 -35.28
C ARG A 102 7.30 7.74 -34.69
N TYR A 103 6.80 6.73 -33.97
CA TYR A 103 5.53 6.82 -33.26
C TYR A 103 5.61 7.67 -31.98
N VAL A 104 6.82 7.94 -31.46
CA VAL A 104 7.05 8.85 -30.32
C VAL A 104 7.45 10.23 -30.81
N THR A 105 8.45 10.28 -31.71
CA THR A 105 8.90 11.52 -32.34
C THR A 105 8.79 11.37 -33.85
N PRO A 106 7.65 11.76 -34.47
CA PRO A 106 7.46 11.66 -35.91
C PRO A 106 8.52 12.43 -36.70
N ASN A 107 8.98 13.55 -36.12
CA ASN A 107 10.03 14.40 -36.63
C ASN A 107 11.06 14.69 -35.53
N VAL A 108 12.22 15.22 -35.92
CA VAL A 108 13.22 15.73 -34.98
C VAL A 108 12.61 16.81 -34.11
N VAL A 109 12.77 16.64 -32.80
CA VAL A 109 12.26 17.55 -31.78
C VAL A 109 13.24 18.72 -31.61
N PRO A 110 12.79 19.98 -31.63
CA PRO A 110 13.68 21.13 -31.49
C PRO A 110 14.18 21.29 -30.05
N LYS A 111 15.30 22.01 -29.89
CA LYS A 111 15.78 22.45 -28.58
C LYS A 111 14.69 23.25 -27.85
N GLY A 112 14.54 23.00 -26.56
CA GLY A 112 13.55 23.66 -25.70
C GLY A 112 12.19 22.97 -25.66
N ALA A 113 11.93 21.99 -26.53
CA ALA A 113 10.70 21.20 -26.45
C ALA A 113 10.76 20.17 -25.31
N MET A 114 9.60 19.82 -24.79
CA MET A 114 9.45 18.79 -23.78
C MET A 114 9.52 17.40 -24.42
N VAL A 115 10.27 16.50 -23.82
CA VAL A 115 10.41 15.10 -24.24
C VAL A 115 10.18 14.17 -23.05
N LEU A 116 9.64 12.99 -23.32
CA LEU A 116 9.51 11.93 -22.33
C LEU A 116 10.75 11.05 -22.38
N GLN A 117 11.42 10.87 -21.24
CA GLN A 117 12.62 10.06 -21.11
C GLN A 117 12.33 8.87 -20.20
N PRO A 118 12.66 7.62 -20.59
CA PRO A 118 12.45 6.45 -19.75
C PRO A 118 13.14 6.61 -18.38
N SER A 119 12.44 6.24 -17.32
CA SER A 119 12.93 6.31 -15.95
C SER A 119 12.80 4.96 -15.22
N ASP A 120 13.67 4.74 -14.23
CA ASP A 120 13.56 3.59 -13.32
C ASP A 120 12.55 3.83 -12.17
N GLU A 121 11.82 4.94 -12.20
CA GLU A 121 10.97 5.39 -11.10
C GLU A 121 9.86 4.39 -10.77
N ARG A 122 9.27 3.78 -11.80
CA ARG A 122 8.29 2.69 -11.65
C ARG A 122 8.86 1.51 -10.86
N ARG A 123 10.06 1.03 -11.22
CA ARG A 123 10.71 -0.10 -10.54
C ARG A 123 11.11 0.27 -9.11
N ARG A 124 11.61 1.49 -8.92
CA ARG A 124 12.06 1.98 -7.60
C ARG A 124 10.90 2.16 -6.63
N SER A 125 9.76 2.66 -7.11
CA SER A 125 8.56 2.88 -6.30
C SER A 125 7.70 1.62 -6.13
N GLY A 126 7.90 0.60 -6.96
CA GLY A 126 7.03 -0.59 -7.00
C GLY A 126 5.64 -0.29 -7.55
N SER A 127 5.47 0.82 -8.29
CA SER A 127 4.19 1.26 -8.83
C SER A 127 3.75 0.38 -10.00
N HIS A 128 3.06 -0.73 -9.69
CA HIS A 128 2.45 -1.62 -10.67
C HIS A 128 0.94 -1.62 -10.50
N TYR A 129 0.22 -1.23 -11.56
CA TYR A 129 -1.22 -1.29 -11.60
C TYR A 129 -1.68 -2.75 -11.58
N THR A 130 -2.64 -3.06 -10.70
CA THR A 130 -3.23 -4.40 -10.63
C THR A 130 -4.49 -4.41 -11.50
N PRO A 131 -4.52 -5.12 -12.64
CA PRO A 131 -5.67 -5.16 -13.53
C PRO A 131 -6.87 -5.85 -12.89
N ARG A 132 -8.07 -5.55 -13.40
CA ARG A 132 -9.33 -6.12 -12.91
C ARG A 132 -9.36 -7.65 -12.94
N SER A 133 -8.73 -8.27 -13.93
CA SER A 133 -8.59 -9.73 -14.03
C SER A 133 -7.89 -10.37 -12.82
N LEU A 134 -7.12 -9.58 -12.06
CA LEU A 134 -6.51 -9.98 -10.80
C LEU A 134 -7.28 -9.48 -9.58
N THR A 135 -7.73 -8.22 -9.57
CA THR A 135 -8.43 -7.67 -8.38
C THR A 135 -9.77 -8.35 -8.12
N GLU A 136 -10.57 -8.61 -9.17
CA GLU A 136 -11.92 -9.19 -9.04
C GLU A 136 -11.93 -10.53 -8.29
N PRO A 137 -11.17 -11.58 -8.72
CA PRO A 137 -11.19 -12.87 -8.04
C PRO A 137 -10.61 -12.80 -6.63
N ILE A 138 -9.63 -11.93 -6.38
CA ILE A 138 -9.04 -11.73 -5.05
C ILE A 138 -10.07 -11.12 -4.10
N VAL A 139 -10.68 -9.98 -4.48
CA VAL A 139 -11.70 -9.30 -3.67
C VAL A 139 -12.87 -10.23 -3.39
N ARG A 140 -13.36 -10.95 -4.40
CA ARG A 140 -14.45 -11.92 -4.26
C ARG A 140 -14.14 -13.01 -3.23
N THR A 141 -12.93 -13.56 -3.31
CA THR A 141 -12.48 -14.61 -2.39
C THR A 141 -12.31 -14.08 -0.97
N THR A 142 -11.80 -12.85 -0.82
CA THR A 142 -11.59 -12.19 0.47
C THR A 142 -12.91 -11.80 1.15
N LEU A 143 -13.89 -11.27 0.40
CA LEU A 143 -15.18 -10.83 0.96
C LEU A 143 -16.11 -12.01 1.31
N ARG A 144 -16.03 -13.11 0.56
CA ARG A 144 -16.91 -14.28 0.76
C ARG A 144 -17.05 -14.73 2.23
N PRO A 145 -15.98 -15.06 2.98
CA PRO A 145 -16.12 -15.52 4.36
C PRO A 145 -16.70 -14.45 5.30
N VAL A 146 -16.49 -13.16 5.01
CA VAL A 146 -17.04 -12.05 5.79
C VAL A 146 -18.55 -11.96 5.57
N LEU A 147 -19.00 -11.99 4.31
CA LEU A 147 -20.42 -11.96 3.97
C LEU A 147 -21.16 -13.20 4.50
N GLU A 148 -20.55 -14.38 4.38
CA GLU A 148 -21.09 -15.62 4.95
C GLU A 148 -21.20 -15.60 6.47
N SER A 149 -20.34 -14.84 7.16
CA SER A 149 -20.38 -14.75 8.62
C SER A 149 -21.66 -14.09 9.14
N PHE A 150 -22.24 -13.14 8.39
CA PHE A 150 -23.51 -12.50 8.74
C PHE A 150 -24.71 -13.44 8.65
N ASN A 151 -24.56 -14.53 7.89
CA ASN A 151 -25.61 -15.52 7.67
C ASN A 151 -25.65 -16.57 8.79
N ARG A 152 -24.66 -16.57 9.69
CA ARG A 152 -24.57 -17.49 10.83
C ARG A 152 -25.26 -16.88 12.05
N ASP A 153 -26.03 -17.69 12.80
CA ASP A 153 -26.57 -17.26 14.09
C ASP A 153 -25.40 -17.02 15.08
N PRO A 154 -25.39 -15.92 15.84
CA PRO A 154 -24.35 -15.64 16.85
C PRO A 154 -24.27 -16.72 17.93
N THR A 155 -25.39 -17.38 18.18
CA THR A 155 -25.48 -18.54 19.06
C THR A 155 -25.16 -19.79 18.24
N GLY A 156 -23.90 -20.21 18.23
CA GLY A 156 -23.54 -21.54 17.76
C GLY A 156 -24.23 -22.61 18.61
N SER A 157 -25.47 -22.96 18.29
CA SER A 157 -26.03 -24.27 18.58
C SER A 157 -26.38 -24.92 17.26
N ALA A 158 -25.64 -25.99 16.92
CA ALA A 158 -26.13 -27.02 16.03
C ALA A 158 -27.57 -27.38 16.43
N SER A 159 -28.44 -27.53 15.42
CA SER A 159 -29.87 -27.83 15.51
C SER A 159 -30.37 -28.32 16.87
N ALA A 160 -31.12 -27.50 17.58
CA ALA A 160 -32.08 -27.98 18.58
C ALA A 160 -33.48 -27.79 18.00
N ALA A 161 -34.26 -28.87 18.05
CA ALA A 161 -35.57 -29.02 17.47
C ALA A 161 -36.50 -27.82 17.73
N VAL A 162 -37.29 -27.52 16.70
CA VAL A 162 -38.51 -26.71 16.78
C VAL A 162 -39.32 -27.18 17.98
N ARG A 163 -39.51 -26.29 18.97
CA ARG A 163 -40.67 -26.39 19.86
C ARG A 163 -41.71 -25.43 19.29
N PRO A 164 -42.94 -25.90 19.01
CA PRO A 164 -44.03 -24.98 18.74
C PRO A 164 -44.39 -24.32 20.09
N ASP A 165 -45.06 -23.18 20.04
CA ASP A 165 -45.74 -22.56 21.19
C ASP A 165 -44.89 -21.57 22.03
N ALA A 166 -44.68 -20.37 21.48
CA ALA A 166 -44.51 -19.17 22.32
C ALA A 166 -45.08 -17.94 21.59
N GLU A 167 -46.15 -17.39 22.15
CA GLU A 167 -46.86 -16.21 21.68
C GLU A 167 -45.97 -14.96 21.66
N SER A 168 -46.18 -14.13 20.63
CA SER A 168 -45.46 -12.91 20.32
C SER A 168 -45.81 -11.76 21.27
N SER A 169 -44.79 -11.21 21.96
CA SER A 169 -44.84 -9.84 22.51
C SER A 169 -44.44 -8.80 21.44
N PRO A 170 -45.00 -7.57 21.41
CA PRO A 170 -45.01 -6.72 20.22
C PRO A 170 -43.86 -5.70 20.11
N ASP A 171 -42.80 -5.75 20.93
CA ASP A 171 -41.91 -4.59 21.10
C ASP A 171 -40.40 -4.86 20.89
N SER A 172 -40.04 -5.69 19.90
CA SER A 172 -38.64 -5.87 19.49
C SER A 172 -38.44 -5.53 18.00
N LEU A 173 -37.35 -4.77 17.75
CA LEU A 173 -36.82 -4.35 16.45
C LEU A 173 -36.93 -5.46 15.40
N PRO A 174 -37.15 -5.12 14.11
CA PRO A 174 -37.49 -6.10 13.09
C PRO A 174 -36.40 -7.18 13.01
N VAL A 175 -36.80 -8.40 13.39
CA VAL A 175 -36.04 -9.62 13.16
C VAL A 175 -35.69 -9.65 11.68
N GLY A 176 -34.39 -9.57 11.36
CA GLY A 176 -33.89 -9.55 9.99
C GLY A 176 -34.58 -10.61 9.14
N SER A 177 -35.05 -10.22 7.95
CA SER A 177 -35.89 -11.07 7.12
C SER A 177 -35.20 -12.41 6.86
N ARG A 178 -35.82 -13.50 7.32
CA ARG A 178 -35.38 -14.87 7.01
C ARG A 178 -36.04 -15.27 5.70
N LEU A 179 -35.26 -15.38 4.62
CA LEU A 179 -35.68 -16.07 3.41
C LEU A 179 -35.13 -17.51 3.49
N ASN A 180 -36.00 -18.52 3.42
CA ASN A 180 -35.63 -19.94 3.44
C ASN A 180 -34.77 -20.41 4.65
N GLY A 181 -34.91 -19.77 5.81
CA GLY A 181 -34.16 -20.14 7.02
C GLY A 181 -32.70 -19.68 7.07
N GLN A 182 -32.23 -18.94 6.06
CA GLN A 182 -30.92 -18.30 6.07
C GLN A 182 -31.07 -16.82 6.45
N ARG A 183 -30.24 -16.37 7.41
CA ARG A 183 -30.07 -14.93 7.68
C ARG A 183 -29.29 -14.34 6.50
N HIS A 184 -29.70 -13.19 6.00
CA HIS A 184 -28.93 -12.40 5.02
C HIS A 184 -28.37 -11.17 5.72
N PRO A 185 -27.20 -10.63 5.31
CA PRO A 185 -26.68 -9.40 5.88
C PRO A 185 -27.70 -8.28 5.71
N THR A 186 -27.90 -7.48 6.75
CA THR A 186 -28.69 -6.25 6.64
C THR A 186 -27.86 -5.18 5.89
N PRO A 187 -28.50 -4.16 5.30
CA PRO A 187 -27.75 -3.03 4.74
C PRO A 187 -26.78 -2.40 5.73
N GLU A 188 -27.14 -2.33 7.01
CA GLU A 188 -26.30 -1.74 8.05
C GLU A 188 -25.12 -2.65 8.43
N ASP A 189 -25.28 -3.98 8.38
CA ASP A 189 -24.16 -4.92 8.52
C ASP A 189 -23.09 -4.66 7.45
N ILE A 190 -23.52 -4.47 6.19
CA ILE A 190 -22.62 -4.18 5.06
C ILE A 190 -21.98 -2.80 5.23
N LEU A 191 -22.77 -1.77 5.56
CA LEU A 191 -22.29 -0.39 5.69
C LEU A 191 -21.36 -0.16 6.90
N ASN A 192 -21.33 -1.11 7.85
CA ASN A 192 -20.40 -1.09 8.98
C ASN A 192 -19.08 -1.80 8.71
N LEU A 193 -18.93 -2.50 7.59
CA LEU A 193 -17.64 -3.05 7.18
C LEU A 193 -16.61 -1.93 7.01
N LYS A 194 -15.38 -2.19 7.49
CA LYS A 194 -14.22 -1.31 7.35
C LYS A 194 -13.14 -2.05 6.58
N ILE A 195 -12.97 -1.68 5.32
CA ILE A 195 -11.98 -2.26 4.42
C ILE A 195 -10.84 -1.28 4.24
N CYS A 196 -9.61 -1.73 4.50
CA CYS A 196 -8.41 -0.92 4.42
C CYS A 196 -7.44 -1.50 3.38
N ASP A 197 -6.97 -0.66 2.46
CA ASP A 197 -5.83 -0.96 1.58
C ASP A 197 -4.62 -0.10 1.98
N PRO A 198 -3.62 -0.66 2.71
CA PRO A 198 -2.48 0.09 3.25
C PRO A 198 -1.39 0.39 2.21
N ALA A 199 -1.57 0.01 0.94
CA ALA A 199 -0.67 0.35 -0.15
C ALA A 199 -1.49 0.49 -1.44
N MET A 200 -2.52 1.34 -1.37
CA MET A 200 -3.63 1.30 -2.32
C MET A 200 -3.25 1.64 -3.77
N GLY A 201 -2.11 2.29 -3.99
CA GLY A 201 -1.74 2.80 -5.29
C GLY A 201 -2.86 3.65 -5.87
N SER A 202 -3.24 3.34 -7.11
CA SER A 202 -4.37 3.97 -7.83
C SER A 202 -5.78 3.55 -7.35
N GLY A 203 -5.88 2.74 -6.30
CA GLY A 203 -7.15 2.33 -5.68
C GLY A 203 -7.84 1.14 -6.36
N ALA A 204 -7.14 0.31 -7.14
CA ALA A 204 -7.75 -0.77 -7.92
C ALA A 204 -8.54 -1.78 -7.06
N PHE A 205 -7.98 -2.20 -5.91
CA PHE A 205 -8.69 -3.07 -4.96
C PHE A 205 -9.87 -2.38 -4.29
N LEU A 206 -9.74 -1.08 -3.96
CA LEU A 206 -10.82 -0.30 -3.36
C LEU A 206 -11.98 -0.12 -4.33
N VAL A 207 -11.70 0.17 -5.60
CA VAL A 207 -12.73 0.29 -6.66
C VAL A 207 -13.45 -1.03 -6.86
N GLU A 208 -12.71 -2.14 -6.93
CA GLU A 208 -13.33 -3.46 -7.08
C GLU A 208 -14.15 -3.87 -5.86
N THR A 209 -13.67 -3.57 -4.65
CA THR A 209 -14.43 -3.73 -3.40
C THR A 209 -15.70 -2.89 -3.41
N CYS A 210 -15.62 -1.64 -3.88
CA CYS A 210 -16.76 -0.74 -4.04
C CYS A 210 -17.85 -1.36 -4.93
N ARG A 211 -17.45 -1.92 -6.08
CA ARG A 211 -18.36 -2.58 -7.01
C ARG A 211 -19.06 -3.77 -6.35
N GLN A 212 -18.29 -4.70 -5.77
CA GLN A 212 -18.84 -5.94 -5.20
C GLN A 212 -19.70 -5.69 -3.97
N LEU A 213 -19.28 -4.83 -3.03
CA LEU A 213 -20.10 -4.49 -1.86
C LEU A 213 -21.31 -3.62 -2.24
N GLY A 214 -21.21 -2.79 -3.28
CA GLY A 214 -22.37 -2.07 -3.83
C GLY A 214 -23.45 -3.03 -4.30
N ASP A 215 -23.07 -4.07 -5.04
CA ASP A 215 -24.01 -5.10 -5.51
C ASP A 215 -24.61 -5.90 -4.33
N GLU A 216 -23.83 -6.19 -3.28
CA GLU A 216 -24.35 -6.82 -2.05
C GLU A 216 -25.31 -5.92 -1.28
N LEU A 217 -25.04 -4.61 -1.23
CA LEU A 217 -25.91 -3.65 -0.55
C LEU A 217 -27.26 -3.52 -1.26
N VAL A 218 -27.26 -3.48 -2.60
CA VAL A 218 -28.50 -3.54 -3.39
C VAL A 218 -29.26 -4.84 -3.11
N ARG A 219 -28.57 -6.00 -3.11
CA ARG A 219 -29.20 -7.28 -2.72
C ARG A 219 -29.83 -7.22 -1.34
N ALA A 220 -29.14 -6.64 -0.35
CA ALA A 220 -29.67 -6.49 1.00
C ALA A 220 -30.91 -5.58 1.05
N TRP A 221 -30.94 -4.48 0.29
CA TRP A 221 -32.14 -3.63 0.21
C TRP A 221 -33.37 -4.38 -0.30
N HIS A 222 -33.22 -5.22 -1.32
CA HIS A 222 -34.32 -6.00 -1.88
C HIS A 222 -34.77 -7.13 -0.95
N VAL A 223 -33.81 -7.86 -0.35
CA VAL A 223 -34.12 -8.95 0.59
C VAL A 223 -34.89 -8.44 1.81
N HIS A 224 -34.47 -7.29 2.36
CA HIS A 224 -35.08 -6.70 3.56
C HIS A 224 -36.17 -5.67 3.25
N ASN A 225 -36.57 -5.53 1.97
CA ASN A 225 -37.60 -4.59 1.51
C ASN A 225 -37.42 -3.15 2.04
N CYS A 226 -36.19 -2.64 1.97
CA CYS A 226 -35.79 -1.36 2.55
C CYS A 226 -34.95 -0.51 1.58
N ALA A 227 -35.21 -0.65 0.28
CA ALA A 227 -34.59 0.18 -0.75
C ALA A 227 -34.84 1.68 -0.48
N PRO A 228 -33.81 2.53 -0.56
CA PRO A 228 -33.94 3.95 -0.30
C PRO A 228 -34.68 4.66 -1.43
N LYS A 229 -35.28 5.82 -1.14
CA LYS A 229 -35.77 6.73 -2.18
C LYS A 229 -34.57 7.40 -2.84
N LEU A 230 -34.41 7.18 -4.15
CA LEU A 230 -33.28 7.69 -4.92
C LEU A 230 -33.56 9.08 -5.52
N PRO A 231 -32.53 9.90 -5.70
CA PRO A 231 -32.58 11.06 -6.59
C PRO A 231 -32.97 10.65 -8.04
N PRO A 232 -33.62 11.53 -8.82
CA PRO A 232 -34.07 11.20 -10.18
C PRO A 232 -32.96 10.81 -11.17
N ASP A 233 -31.72 11.20 -10.87
CA ASP A 233 -30.54 11.03 -11.69
C ASP A 233 -29.64 9.86 -11.26
N GLU A 234 -30.05 9.09 -10.25
CA GLU A 234 -29.30 7.95 -9.70
C GLU A 234 -30.04 6.62 -9.85
N ASP A 235 -29.28 5.57 -10.14
CA ASP A 235 -29.75 4.19 -9.97
C ASP A 235 -29.28 3.61 -8.62
N GLU A 236 -29.89 2.48 -8.22
CA GLU A 236 -29.61 1.84 -6.93
C GLU A 236 -28.13 1.44 -6.80
N VAL A 237 -27.51 0.95 -7.88
CA VAL A 237 -26.12 0.48 -7.87
C VAL A 237 -25.18 1.65 -7.63
N LEU A 238 -25.44 2.78 -8.28
CA LEU A 238 -24.65 4.00 -8.14
C LEU A 238 -24.74 4.55 -6.71
N HIS A 239 -25.96 4.60 -6.18
CA HIS A 239 -26.22 5.04 -4.82
C HIS A 239 -25.53 4.13 -3.80
N ALA A 240 -25.64 2.81 -3.97
CA ALA A 240 -24.99 1.83 -3.12
C ALA A 240 -23.46 1.99 -3.11
N ARG A 241 -22.83 2.06 -4.29
CA ARG A 241 -21.38 2.26 -4.42
C ARG A 241 -20.91 3.54 -3.73
N ARG A 242 -21.69 4.62 -3.83
CA ARG A 242 -21.36 5.88 -3.13
C ARG A 242 -21.36 5.71 -1.61
N LEU A 243 -22.38 5.06 -1.06
CA LEU A 243 -22.46 4.79 0.38
C LEU A 243 -21.28 3.91 0.84
N ILE A 244 -20.94 2.89 0.07
CA ILE A 244 -19.77 2.04 0.34
C ILE A 244 -18.47 2.85 0.32
N ALA A 245 -18.24 3.67 -0.71
CA ALA A 245 -17.04 4.49 -0.82
C ALA A 245 -16.89 5.46 0.37
N GLN A 246 -18.01 6.04 0.84
CA GLN A 246 -18.01 7.01 1.95
C GLN A 246 -17.84 6.37 3.32
N ARG A 247 -18.45 5.19 3.55
CA ARG A 247 -18.57 4.58 4.88
C ARG A 247 -17.62 3.41 5.11
N CYS A 248 -17.20 2.71 4.07
CA CYS A 248 -16.55 1.41 4.20
C CYS A 248 -15.08 1.39 3.77
N LEU A 249 -14.69 2.23 2.82
CA LEU A 249 -13.38 2.13 2.16
C LEU A 249 -12.37 3.11 2.75
N TYR A 250 -11.20 2.59 3.10
CA TYR A 250 -10.06 3.31 3.65
C TYR A 250 -8.79 2.92 2.91
N GLY A 251 -7.86 3.86 2.77
CA GLY A 251 -6.60 3.55 2.11
C GLY A 251 -5.48 4.51 2.46
N VAL A 252 -4.26 3.99 2.39
CA VAL A 252 -3.02 4.75 2.62
C VAL A 252 -2.06 4.47 1.47
N ASP A 253 -1.42 5.51 0.97
CA ASP A 253 -0.29 5.36 0.05
C ASP A 253 0.78 6.42 0.33
N LYS A 254 2.05 6.03 0.17
CA LYS A 254 3.20 6.92 0.40
C LYS A 254 3.36 7.95 -0.72
N ASN A 255 2.91 7.62 -1.93
CA ASN A 255 2.99 8.50 -3.08
C ASN A 255 1.73 9.40 -3.14
N PRO A 256 1.85 10.72 -2.98
CA PRO A 256 0.69 11.62 -3.02
C PRO A 256 -0.07 11.54 -4.35
N MET A 257 0.61 11.32 -5.48
CA MET A 257 -0.03 11.19 -6.78
C MET A 257 -0.88 9.92 -6.88
N ALA A 258 -0.46 8.83 -6.24
CA ALA A 258 -1.25 7.61 -6.17
C ALA A 258 -2.55 7.83 -5.37
N VAL A 259 -2.47 8.58 -4.26
CA VAL A 259 -3.65 8.97 -3.46
C VAL A 259 -4.65 9.78 -4.28
N ASP A 260 -4.18 10.79 -5.01
CA ASP A 260 -5.05 11.60 -5.86
C ASP A 260 -5.71 10.77 -6.97
N LEU A 261 -4.96 9.82 -7.52
CA LEU A 261 -5.48 8.89 -8.51
C LEU A 261 -6.51 7.94 -7.92
N ALA A 262 -6.30 7.41 -6.71
CA ALA A 262 -7.28 6.57 -6.02
C ALA A 262 -8.60 7.32 -5.76
N LYS A 263 -8.51 8.59 -5.37
CA LYS A 263 -9.70 9.46 -5.22
C LYS A 263 -10.43 9.64 -6.54
N LEU A 264 -9.69 9.94 -7.63
CA LEU A 264 -10.28 10.06 -8.96
C LEU A 264 -10.94 8.75 -9.43
N SER A 265 -10.27 7.63 -9.23
CA SER A 265 -10.76 6.28 -9.56
C SER A 265 -12.10 5.99 -8.89
N LEU A 266 -12.22 6.23 -7.57
CA LEU A 266 -13.47 6.03 -6.83
C LEU A 266 -14.54 7.07 -7.19
N TRP A 267 -14.16 8.32 -7.44
CA TRP A 267 -15.09 9.37 -7.90
C TRP A 267 -15.73 9.00 -9.23
N LEU A 268 -14.95 8.47 -10.18
CA LEU A 268 -15.46 7.96 -11.46
C LEU A 268 -16.33 6.72 -11.28
N ALA A 269 -15.90 5.76 -10.44
CA ALA A 269 -16.66 4.54 -10.17
C ALA A 269 -18.03 4.80 -9.51
N THR A 270 -18.18 5.94 -8.84
CA THR A 270 -19.42 6.38 -8.17
C THR A 270 -20.18 7.46 -8.93
N LEU A 271 -19.73 7.81 -10.16
CA LEU A 271 -20.26 8.87 -11.04
C LEU A 271 -20.79 10.10 -10.28
N ALA A 272 -20.05 10.54 -9.26
CA ALA A 272 -20.50 11.56 -8.33
C ALA A 272 -20.31 12.96 -8.93
N LYS A 273 -20.97 13.23 -10.07
CA LYS A 273 -20.79 14.45 -10.88
C LYS A 273 -20.98 15.75 -10.10
N ASP A 274 -21.89 15.76 -9.13
CA ASP A 274 -22.25 16.95 -8.36
C ASP A 274 -21.60 16.99 -6.95
N HIS A 275 -20.79 15.99 -6.61
CA HIS A 275 -20.10 15.97 -5.31
C HIS A 275 -18.65 16.47 -5.44
N PRO A 276 -18.17 17.28 -4.46
CA PRO A 276 -16.79 17.72 -4.43
C PRO A 276 -15.81 16.56 -4.37
N PHE A 277 -14.66 16.71 -5.03
CA PHE A 277 -13.55 15.73 -5.03
C PHE A 277 -13.05 15.36 -3.61
N THR A 278 -13.33 16.20 -2.61
CA THR A 278 -12.86 16.06 -1.23
C THR A 278 -13.65 15.04 -0.40
N PHE A 279 -14.69 14.40 -0.94
CA PHE A 279 -15.55 13.49 -0.15
C PHE A 279 -14.83 12.22 0.34
N LEU A 280 -13.61 11.95 -0.13
CA LEU A 280 -12.76 10.83 0.28
C LEU A 280 -11.54 11.25 1.11
N ASP A 281 -11.36 12.55 1.39
CA ASP A 281 -10.21 13.06 2.14
C ASP A 281 -10.15 12.55 3.58
N HIS A 282 -11.30 12.15 4.14
CA HIS A 282 -11.34 11.56 5.47
C HIS A 282 -10.78 10.13 5.50
N SER A 283 -10.91 9.37 4.40
CA SER A 283 -10.64 7.93 4.35
C SER A 283 -9.42 7.53 3.51
N LEU A 284 -9.02 8.33 2.52
CA LEU A 284 -7.82 8.11 1.71
C LEU A 284 -6.72 9.11 2.10
N ARG A 285 -5.59 8.60 2.60
CA ARG A 285 -4.50 9.42 3.18
C ARG A 285 -3.18 9.19 2.47
N CYS A 286 -2.45 10.28 2.26
CA CYS A 286 -1.03 10.20 1.92
C CYS A 286 -0.25 9.90 3.20
N GLY A 287 0.52 8.81 3.21
CA GLY A 287 1.37 8.49 4.33
C GLY A 287 2.12 7.17 4.20
N ASP A 288 3.07 6.97 5.10
CA ASP A 288 3.75 5.69 5.22
C ASP A 288 2.89 4.75 6.08
N SER A 289 2.31 3.73 5.47
CA SER A 289 1.49 2.73 6.18
C SER A 289 2.32 1.85 7.12
N LEU A 290 3.65 1.88 6.98
CA LEU A 290 4.58 1.31 7.97
C LEU A 290 4.71 2.26 9.17
N VAL A 291 3.59 2.57 9.81
CA VAL A 291 3.56 3.26 11.10
C VAL A 291 3.98 2.25 12.16
N GLY A 292 5.06 2.53 12.89
CA GLY A 292 5.57 1.60 13.87
C GLY A 292 6.81 2.10 14.60
N LEU A 293 7.55 1.17 15.20
CA LEU A 293 8.76 1.44 15.95
C LEU A 293 10.00 1.19 15.09
N THR A 294 10.96 2.10 15.15
CA THR A 294 12.28 1.89 14.56
C THR A 294 13.04 0.81 15.32
N ARG A 295 14.06 0.21 14.68
CA ARG A 295 14.96 -0.75 15.35
C ARG A 295 15.57 -0.19 16.64
N LYS A 296 15.90 1.12 16.65
CA LYS A 296 16.43 1.81 17.84
C LYS A 296 15.39 1.91 18.97
N GLN A 297 14.14 2.21 18.62
CA GLN A 297 13.03 2.28 19.57
C GLN A 297 12.69 0.91 20.18
N ILE A 298 12.68 -0.15 19.36
CA ILE A 298 12.47 -1.52 19.85
C ILE A 298 13.62 -1.94 20.76
N ALA A 299 14.87 -1.70 20.34
CA ALA A 299 16.08 -1.97 21.14
C ALA A 299 16.09 -1.19 22.47
N GLY A 300 15.65 0.07 22.44
CA GLY A 300 15.54 0.94 23.60
C GLY A 300 14.28 0.73 24.44
N PHE A 301 13.36 -0.12 23.99
CA PHE A 301 12.06 -0.35 24.61
C PHE A 301 11.23 0.92 24.87
N HIS A 302 11.14 1.82 23.89
CA HIS A 302 10.40 3.08 23.98
C HIS A 302 9.75 3.49 22.65
N TRP A 303 8.84 4.47 22.68
CA TRP A 303 8.16 5.00 21.47
C TRP A 303 8.54 6.45 21.12
N GLU A 304 9.42 7.10 21.87
CA GLU A 304 9.89 8.47 21.56
C GLU A 304 10.85 8.49 20.37
N ASP A 305 10.75 9.53 19.53
CA ASP A 305 11.63 9.73 18.38
C ASP A 305 12.74 10.71 18.77
N VAL A 306 13.95 10.19 18.92
CA VAL A 306 15.12 10.96 19.38
C VAL A 306 15.80 11.67 18.20
N SER A 307 15.42 11.37 16.95
CA SER A 307 16.12 11.85 15.76
C SER A 307 15.76 13.28 15.30
N GLY A 308 14.71 13.88 15.88
CA GLY A 308 14.18 15.19 15.47
C GLY A 308 14.29 16.34 16.49
N GLN A 309 14.98 16.16 17.62
CA GLN A 309 15.15 17.23 18.64
C GLN A 309 16.62 17.46 18.97
N SER A 310 17.36 18.03 18.01
CA SER A 310 18.40 18.99 18.35
C SER A 310 17.76 20.36 18.43
N SER A 311 17.18 20.71 19.57
CA SER A 311 16.97 22.11 19.98
C SER A 311 16.60 22.18 21.46
N VAL A 312 17.59 22.59 22.25
CA VAL A 312 17.48 23.55 23.37
C VAL A 312 16.35 23.32 24.40
N VAL A 313 16.80 22.87 25.56
CA VAL A 313 16.24 22.98 26.92
C VAL A 313 15.22 24.12 27.12
N SER A 314 14.01 23.77 27.58
CA SER A 314 13.24 24.58 28.55
C SER A 314 12.04 23.80 29.14
N GLY A 315 12.12 23.46 30.43
CA GLY A 315 11.01 23.65 31.37
C GLY A 315 9.89 22.62 31.48
N LYS A 316 10.14 21.51 32.19
CA LYS A 316 9.30 21.07 33.34
C LYS A 316 10.11 20.09 34.19
N LYS A 317 10.71 20.59 35.29
CA LYS A 317 11.37 19.75 36.31
C LYS A 317 10.39 18.66 36.76
N GLY A 318 10.73 17.39 36.53
CA GLY A 318 10.04 16.23 37.09
C GLY A 318 9.28 15.32 36.13
N ARG A 319 9.23 15.59 34.82
CA ARG A 319 8.56 14.69 33.84
C ARG A 319 9.57 13.70 33.26
N ARG A 320 9.50 12.44 33.68
CA ARG A 320 10.33 11.35 33.11
C ARG A 320 9.93 11.07 31.65
N HIS A 321 10.91 10.87 30.78
CA HIS A 321 10.73 10.57 29.36
C HIS A 321 10.54 9.08 29.11
N ALA A 322 9.95 8.69 27.97
CA ALA A 322 9.83 7.27 27.62
C ALA A 322 11.20 6.58 27.50
N THR A 323 12.24 7.32 27.09
CA THR A 323 13.63 6.85 27.05
C THR A 323 14.22 6.54 28.42
N ASP A 324 13.64 7.10 29.49
CA ASP A 324 14.03 6.82 30.89
C ASP A 324 13.38 5.52 31.40
N HIS A 325 12.46 4.95 30.63
CA HIS A 325 11.71 3.74 30.98
C HIS A 325 12.14 2.58 30.10
N GLY A 326 11.85 1.37 30.59
CA GLY A 326 12.27 0.13 29.94
C GLY A 326 13.48 -0.48 30.65
N PRO A 327 13.70 -1.80 30.45
CA PRO A 327 14.69 -2.53 31.22
C PRO A 327 16.11 -2.13 30.84
N ARG A 328 16.96 -1.93 31.85
CA ARG A 328 18.37 -1.58 31.67
C ARG A 328 19.28 -2.59 32.35
N THR A 329 20.46 -2.76 31.79
CA THR A 329 21.57 -3.52 32.38
C THR A 329 22.17 -2.75 33.57
N THR A 330 23.06 -3.41 34.32
CA THR A 330 23.76 -2.82 35.47
C THR A 330 24.65 -1.62 35.10
N ASP A 331 25.14 -1.57 33.86
CA ASP A 331 25.88 -0.44 33.28
C ASP A 331 24.98 0.56 32.53
N ASN A 332 23.67 0.54 32.81
CA ASN A 332 22.68 1.49 32.32
C ASN A 332 22.44 1.48 30.80
N ARG A 333 22.80 0.39 30.10
CA ARG A 333 22.47 0.17 28.67
C ARG A 333 21.06 -0.42 28.52
N PRO A 334 20.37 -0.19 27.39
CA PRO A 334 19.07 -0.83 27.15
C PRO A 334 19.24 -2.35 27.05
N MET A 335 18.49 -3.09 27.87
CA MET A 335 18.68 -4.54 28.04
C MET A 335 18.45 -5.34 26.75
N PHE A 336 17.63 -4.82 25.83
CA PHE A 336 17.32 -5.50 24.58
C PHE A 336 18.17 -5.06 23.40
N ALA A 337 19.09 -4.10 23.58
CA ALA A 337 19.86 -3.55 22.47
C ALA A 337 20.71 -4.61 21.75
N ASP A 338 21.56 -5.33 22.49
CA ASP A 338 22.48 -6.32 21.91
C ASP A 338 21.73 -7.56 21.37
N PRO A 339 20.80 -8.19 22.12
CA PRO A 339 20.05 -9.35 21.63
C PRO A 339 19.18 -9.05 20.40
N ILE A 340 18.56 -7.87 20.32
CA ILE A 340 17.75 -7.49 19.16
C ILE A 340 18.65 -7.15 17.97
N ALA A 341 19.76 -6.43 18.18
CA ALA A 341 20.67 -6.08 17.10
C ALA A 341 21.29 -7.33 16.43
N GLU A 342 21.69 -8.33 17.22
CA GLU A 342 22.20 -9.60 16.70
C GLU A 342 21.12 -10.35 15.91
N ARG A 343 19.93 -10.53 16.48
CA ARG A 343 18.80 -11.18 15.78
C ARG A 343 18.42 -10.45 14.50
N MET A 344 18.45 -9.12 14.47
CA MET A 344 18.15 -8.34 13.27
C MET A 344 19.20 -8.52 12.17
N ARG A 345 20.47 -8.80 12.51
CA ARG A 345 21.48 -9.20 11.52
C ARG A 345 21.11 -10.53 10.88
N THR A 346 20.79 -11.55 11.69
CA THR A 346 20.30 -12.85 11.21
C THR A 346 19.08 -12.68 10.29
N VAL A 347 18.06 -11.94 10.72
CA VAL A 347 16.87 -11.66 9.88
C VAL A 347 17.25 -11.06 8.53
N THR A 348 18.17 -10.08 8.54
CA THR A 348 18.59 -9.38 7.33
C THR A 348 19.36 -10.33 6.39
N GLU A 349 20.28 -11.13 6.93
CA GLU A 349 21.07 -12.10 6.17
C GLU A 349 20.19 -13.15 5.48
N TYR A 350 19.27 -13.78 6.23
CA TYR A 350 18.39 -14.82 5.68
C TYR A 350 17.40 -14.24 4.65
N ARG A 351 16.84 -13.05 4.88
CA ARG A 351 16.00 -12.37 3.88
C ARG A 351 16.77 -12.00 2.62
N GLN A 352 18.03 -11.57 2.75
CA GLN A 352 18.88 -11.31 1.59
C GLN A 352 19.16 -12.57 0.79
N ARG A 353 19.37 -13.72 1.43
CA ARG A 353 19.51 -15.01 0.73
C ARG A 353 18.26 -15.40 -0.06
N ILE A 354 17.08 -15.12 0.47
CA ILE A 354 15.81 -15.35 -0.23
C ILE A 354 15.70 -14.43 -1.44
N LEU A 355 15.96 -13.14 -1.26
CA LEU A 355 15.86 -12.14 -2.34
C LEU A 355 16.90 -12.33 -3.44
N ALA A 356 18.08 -12.84 -3.10
CA ALA A 356 19.16 -13.13 -4.04
C ALA A 356 19.11 -14.55 -4.62
N ALA A 357 18.12 -15.36 -4.24
CA ALA A 357 17.98 -16.71 -4.75
C ALA A 357 17.68 -16.69 -6.26
N ARG A 358 18.24 -17.66 -6.98
CA ARG A 358 17.88 -17.91 -8.37
C ARG A 358 16.49 -18.54 -8.45
N ASP A 359 15.82 -18.35 -9.58
CA ASP A 359 14.45 -18.82 -9.83
C ASP A 359 14.31 -20.36 -9.74
N ASP A 360 15.41 -21.11 -9.88
CA ASP A 360 15.44 -22.56 -9.77
C ASP A 360 15.63 -23.08 -8.33
N LYS A 361 15.82 -22.19 -7.34
CA LYS A 361 15.94 -22.60 -5.93
C LYS A 361 14.61 -23.23 -5.47
N PRO A 362 14.62 -24.47 -4.93
CA PRO A 362 13.41 -25.12 -4.46
C PRO A 362 12.68 -24.29 -3.38
N TYR A 363 11.36 -24.16 -3.51
CA TYR A 363 10.54 -23.40 -2.57
C TYR A 363 10.71 -23.83 -1.11
N GLU A 364 10.84 -25.13 -0.85
CA GLU A 364 11.08 -25.66 0.50
C GLU A 364 12.36 -25.12 1.15
N GLN A 365 13.42 -24.90 0.37
CA GLN A 365 14.65 -24.31 0.89
C GLN A 365 14.46 -22.82 1.20
N LEU A 366 13.72 -22.09 0.35
CA LEU A 366 13.34 -20.71 0.63
C LEU A 366 12.47 -20.61 1.88
N ARG A 367 11.59 -21.59 2.09
CA ARG A 367 10.73 -21.68 3.27
C ARG A 367 11.53 -21.90 4.54
N GLN A 368 12.51 -22.81 4.53
CA GLN A 368 13.41 -23.03 5.67
C GLN A 368 14.18 -21.77 6.04
N GLU A 369 14.71 -21.03 5.05
CA GLU A 369 15.42 -19.77 5.28
C GLU A 369 14.49 -18.70 5.86
N LEU A 370 13.22 -18.69 5.42
CA LEU A 370 12.19 -17.81 5.97
C LEU A 370 11.85 -18.16 7.41
N ASP A 371 11.73 -19.45 7.74
CA ASP A 371 11.41 -19.91 9.10
C ASP A 371 12.51 -19.49 10.10
N VAL A 372 13.80 -19.60 9.71
CA VAL A 372 14.92 -19.10 10.53
C VAL A 372 14.85 -17.58 10.72
N ALA A 373 14.52 -16.84 9.66
CA ALA A 373 14.35 -15.39 9.76
C ALA A 373 13.17 -15.02 10.68
N ASP A 374 12.05 -15.72 10.59
CA ASP A 374 10.88 -15.47 11.43
C ASP A 374 11.12 -15.84 12.90
N GLU A 375 11.85 -16.91 13.17
CA GLU A 375 12.27 -17.28 14.53
C GLU A 375 13.19 -16.21 15.13
N ALA A 376 14.18 -15.73 14.37
CA ALA A 376 15.05 -14.65 14.81
C ALA A 376 14.27 -13.35 15.10
N LEU A 377 13.24 -13.08 14.31
CA LEU A 377 12.38 -11.88 14.41
C LEU A 377 11.40 -11.95 15.59
N SER A 378 11.10 -13.14 16.14
CA SER A 378 10.09 -13.36 17.17
C SER A 378 10.23 -12.44 18.40
N LEU A 379 11.45 -12.28 18.94
CA LEU A 379 11.71 -11.42 20.09
C LEU A 379 11.50 -9.93 19.74
N GLY A 380 11.96 -9.51 18.57
CA GLY A 380 11.79 -8.13 18.10
C GLY A 380 10.32 -7.77 17.92
N ARG A 381 9.53 -8.68 17.34
CA ARG A 381 8.06 -8.55 17.23
C ARG A 381 7.42 -8.44 18.61
N LEU A 382 7.69 -9.38 19.52
CA LEU A 382 7.10 -9.36 20.86
C LEU A 382 7.45 -8.09 21.64
N ALA A 383 8.71 -7.63 21.58
CA ALA A 383 9.12 -6.38 22.20
C ALA A 383 8.39 -5.17 21.59
N GLY A 384 8.30 -5.12 20.25
CA GLY A 384 7.53 -4.10 19.54
C GLY A 384 6.06 -4.07 19.94
N ASP A 385 5.41 -5.22 19.95
CA ASP A 385 3.99 -5.37 20.31
C ASP A 385 3.75 -4.92 21.75
N CYS A 386 4.67 -5.21 22.69
CA CYS A 386 4.58 -4.74 24.07
C CYS A 386 4.66 -3.22 24.18
N ILE A 387 5.58 -2.59 23.45
CA ILE A 387 5.73 -1.12 23.44
C ILE A 387 4.47 -0.46 22.87
N ILE A 388 3.93 -1.01 21.77
CA ILE A 388 2.70 -0.52 21.14
C ILE A 388 1.49 -0.74 22.06
N ALA A 389 1.36 -1.92 22.67
CA ALA A 389 0.30 -2.22 23.63
C ALA A 389 0.34 -1.27 24.84
N ALA A 390 1.54 -0.96 25.37
CA ALA A 390 1.67 0.04 26.42
C ALA A 390 1.24 1.44 25.96
N TYR A 391 1.57 1.84 24.73
CA TYR A 391 1.16 3.13 24.18
C TYR A 391 -0.36 3.28 24.08
N PHE A 392 -1.06 2.23 23.63
CA PHE A 392 -2.53 2.25 23.48
C PHE A 392 -3.30 1.91 24.75
N SER A 393 -2.63 1.41 25.79
CA SER A 393 -3.28 0.99 27.04
C SER A 393 -4.01 2.09 27.83
N ALA A 394 -3.70 3.36 27.58
CA ALA A 394 -4.25 4.49 28.34
C ALA A 394 -4.23 5.80 27.53
N ALA A 395 -5.01 6.78 27.98
CA ALA A 395 -5.01 8.13 27.40
C ALA A 395 -3.89 9.03 27.95
N LYS A 396 -3.45 8.81 29.19
CA LYS A 396 -2.46 9.67 29.88
C LYS A 396 -1.06 9.08 29.78
N ASP A 397 -0.08 9.92 29.48
CA ASP A 397 1.33 9.51 29.34
C ASP A 397 1.88 8.79 30.57
N ARG A 398 1.54 9.22 31.79
CA ARG A 398 2.01 8.59 33.03
C ARG A 398 1.57 7.12 33.14
N GLU A 399 0.33 6.83 32.73
CA GLU A 399 -0.24 5.47 32.77
C GLU A 399 0.39 4.59 31.69
N ARG A 400 0.60 5.13 30.48
CA ARG A 400 1.34 4.46 29.40
C ARG A 400 2.74 4.06 29.82
N LEU A 401 3.47 5.01 30.43
CA LEU A 401 4.84 4.79 30.91
C LEU A 401 4.90 3.74 32.03
N ALA A 402 3.93 3.72 32.95
CA ALA A 402 3.83 2.68 33.96
C ALA A 402 3.58 1.30 33.34
N LYS A 403 2.68 1.21 32.35
CA LYS A 403 2.43 -0.04 31.60
C LYS A 403 3.66 -0.51 30.84
N LEU A 404 4.40 0.41 30.21
CA LEU A 404 5.66 0.12 29.52
C LEU A 404 6.68 -0.51 30.48
N ASP A 405 6.87 0.06 31.67
CA ASP A 405 7.78 -0.49 32.68
C ASP A 405 7.35 -1.89 33.16
N THR A 406 6.05 -2.11 33.38
CA THR A 406 5.51 -3.44 33.73
C THR A 406 5.79 -4.48 32.65
N LEU A 407 5.46 -4.17 31.39
CA LEU A 407 5.68 -5.10 30.26
C LEU A 407 7.16 -5.35 30.03
N GLY A 408 8.01 -4.33 30.21
CA GLY A 408 9.46 -4.47 30.16
C GLY A 408 9.96 -5.49 31.18
N ARG A 409 9.57 -5.36 32.45
CA ARG A 409 9.96 -6.31 33.51
C ARG A 409 9.46 -7.73 33.24
N GLN A 410 8.24 -7.88 32.73
CA GLN A 410 7.69 -9.19 32.35
C GLN A 410 8.47 -9.82 31.19
N LEU A 411 8.85 -9.03 30.18
CA LEU A 411 9.65 -9.52 29.06
C LEU A 411 11.05 -9.97 29.50
N VAL A 412 11.69 -9.24 30.42
CA VAL A 412 12.95 -9.67 31.03
C VAL A 412 12.80 -10.99 31.79
N LYS A 413 11.74 -11.12 32.58
CA LYS A 413 11.44 -12.35 33.32
C LYS A 413 11.26 -13.54 32.38
N TYR A 414 10.50 -13.37 31.30
CA TYR A 414 10.27 -14.39 30.27
C TYR A 414 11.57 -14.83 29.58
N LEU A 415 12.45 -13.89 29.26
CA LEU A 415 13.76 -14.21 28.68
C LEU A 415 14.67 -14.94 29.69
N GLY A 416 14.66 -14.51 30.95
CA GLY A 416 15.43 -15.15 32.01
C GLY A 416 14.95 -16.56 32.37
N SER A 417 13.67 -16.86 32.15
CA SER A 417 13.10 -18.19 32.44
C SER A 417 13.23 -19.20 31.30
N GLN A 418 14.04 -18.93 30.28
CA GLN A 418 14.18 -19.78 29.09
C GLN A 418 12.85 -20.01 28.36
N GLY A 419 11.93 -19.03 28.42
CA GLY A 419 10.69 -19.06 27.66
C GLY A 419 9.54 -19.87 28.29
N ARG A 420 9.48 -19.99 29.62
CA ARG A 420 8.35 -20.65 30.29
C ARG A 420 7.02 -20.02 29.88
N ILE A 421 6.04 -20.88 29.58
CA ILE A 421 4.73 -20.47 29.06
C ILE A 421 4.01 -19.51 30.01
N GLU A 422 4.10 -19.75 31.33
CA GLU A 422 3.49 -18.93 32.38
C GLU A 422 3.98 -17.47 32.35
N ASP A 423 5.27 -17.25 32.09
CA ASP A 423 5.85 -15.90 32.02
C ASP A 423 5.51 -15.18 30.71
N ARG A 424 5.09 -15.94 29.68
CA ARG A 424 4.64 -15.40 28.40
C ARG A 424 3.19 -14.93 28.43
N GLN A 425 2.37 -15.51 29.32
CA GLN A 425 0.92 -15.30 29.34
C GLN A 425 0.52 -13.83 29.51
N PRO A 426 1.09 -13.05 30.46
CA PRO A 426 0.74 -11.63 30.61
C PRO A 426 1.11 -10.77 29.40
N LEU A 427 2.21 -11.12 28.71
CA LEU A 427 2.64 -10.45 27.49
C LEU A 427 1.66 -10.76 26.35
N LYS A 428 1.25 -12.02 26.20
CA LYS A 428 0.26 -12.44 25.20
C LYS A 428 -1.08 -11.75 25.41
N GLU A 429 -1.56 -11.61 26.63
CA GLU A 429 -2.82 -10.93 26.93
C GLU A 429 -2.80 -9.45 26.54
N ALA A 430 -1.70 -8.76 26.85
CA ALA A 430 -1.53 -7.36 26.46
C ALA A 430 -1.51 -7.18 24.93
N VAL A 431 -0.86 -8.11 24.21
CA VAL A 431 -0.79 -8.10 22.74
C VAL A 431 -2.11 -8.58 22.10
N ALA A 432 -2.81 -9.53 22.70
CA ALA A 432 -4.10 -10.01 22.22
C ALA A 432 -5.15 -8.90 22.28
N LEU A 433 -5.15 -8.10 23.35
CA LEU A 433 -5.98 -6.91 23.41
C LEU A 433 -5.61 -5.97 22.26
N LEU A 434 -4.32 -5.65 22.04
CA LEU A 434 -3.86 -4.84 20.91
C LEU A 434 -4.44 -5.31 19.56
N HIS A 435 -4.42 -6.62 19.32
CA HIS A 435 -4.91 -7.22 18.08
C HIS A 435 -6.45 -7.28 17.96
N SER A 436 -7.20 -7.20 19.06
CA SER A 436 -8.68 -7.18 18.99
C SER A 436 -9.21 -5.85 18.44
N GLY A 437 -8.41 -4.78 18.51
CA GLY A 437 -8.82 -3.44 18.08
C GLY A 437 -9.70 -2.70 19.09
N ASP A 438 -10.03 -3.31 20.23
CA ASP A 438 -10.85 -2.72 21.30
C ASP A 438 -10.06 -1.74 22.18
N HIS A 439 -9.45 -0.73 21.57
CA HIS A 439 -8.74 0.34 22.27
C HIS A 439 -9.42 1.67 22.01
N GLN A 440 -9.44 2.54 23.02
CA GLN A 440 -9.77 3.93 22.76
C GLN A 440 -8.74 4.51 21.79
N PHE A 441 -9.16 4.93 20.60
CA PHE A 441 -8.34 5.72 19.69
C PHE A 441 -8.04 7.07 20.35
N VAL A 442 -6.99 7.09 21.17
CA VAL A 442 -6.46 8.34 21.72
C VAL A 442 -5.79 9.06 20.56
N SER A 443 -6.30 10.23 20.20
CA SER A 443 -5.79 10.98 19.04
C SER A 443 -4.27 11.04 19.09
N LEU A 444 -3.60 10.55 18.04
CA LEU A 444 -2.16 10.70 17.90
C LEU A 444 -1.82 12.20 18.03
N PRO A 445 -0.75 12.57 18.77
CA PRO A 445 -0.34 13.96 18.91
C PRO A 445 -0.27 14.62 17.53
N LYS A 446 -0.66 15.90 17.41
CA LYS A 446 -0.71 16.64 16.13
C LYS A 446 0.58 16.54 15.28
N ARG A 447 1.73 16.20 15.88
CA ARG A 447 3.02 15.97 15.20
C ARG A 447 3.23 14.57 14.60
N ARG A 448 2.27 13.65 14.76
CA ARG A 448 2.29 12.27 14.23
C ARG A 448 1.08 11.94 13.36
N ARG A 449 0.28 12.96 13.01
CA ARG A 449 -0.67 12.83 11.90
C ARG A 449 0.17 12.94 10.63
N VAL A 450 0.28 11.85 9.89
CA VAL A 450 0.80 11.87 8.53
C VAL A 450 -0.22 12.58 7.64
#